data_AF-A0A4U5JC03-F1
#
_entry.id   AF-A0A4U5JC03-F1
#
_cell.length_a   1.000
_cell.length_b   1.000
_cell.length_c   1.000
_cell.angle_alpha   90.00
_cell.angle_beta   90.00
_cell.angle_gamma   90.00
#
_symmetry.space_group_name_H-M   'P 1'
#
loop_
_entity.id
_entity.type
_entity.pdbx_description
1 polymer ?
#
loop_
_entity_poly.entity_id
_entity_poly.type
_entity_poly.pdbx_seq_one_letter_code
_entity_poly.pdbx_strand_id
1 'polypeptide(L)'
;MFEEYTAREERGQVGIGTLIVFIALVLVAAIAAGVLINTAGFLQTQAQSTGEESTEQVSTNLVFLSTTGTVDVDGSGELSGINQFSTTVQLGPGSNAIDLNDSTVSVFTDAGASAEFDGVDPANTAGTDEIAFDSRSTSVIGTDSSDSDATATIVVTPDSSGQLGVGEIEAGTTVDVVITTAEGTQAETSFIIEDPLDPQLDGGTDGSVDGDEIRLG
;
A
#
# COMPACT_ATOMS: atom_id res chain seq x y z
N MET A 1 16.76 -89.76 6.50
CA MET A 1 17.95 -88.90 6.31
C MET A 1 17.69 -87.70 5.39
N PHE A 2 16.67 -87.72 4.52
CA PHE A 2 16.34 -86.58 3.63
C PHE A 2 15.47 -85.47 4.28
N GLU A 3 14.72 -85.78 5.35
CA GLU A 3 13.79 -84.83 6.00
C GLU A 3 14.48 -83.73 6.83
N GLU A 4 15.73 -83.93 7.26
CA GLU A 4 16.45 -82.94 8.08
C GLU A 4 17.07 -81.82 7.23
N TYR A 5 17.41 -82.10 5.96
CA TYR A 5 17.94 -81.12 5.03
C TYR A 5 16.84 -80.17 4.51
N THR A 6 15.66 -80.70 4.18
CA THR A 6 14.52 -79.91 3.69
C THR A 6 13.96 -78.96 4.75
N ALA A 7 13.88 -79.38 6.01
CA ALA A 7 13.42 -78.52 7.11
C ALA A 7 14.37 -77.34 7.39
N ARG A 8 15.66 -77.46 7.06
CA ARG A 8 16.65 -76.39 7.22
C ARG A 8 16.62 -75.40 6.06
N GLU A 9 16.42 -75.89 4.83
CA GLU A 9 16.17 -75.07 3.64
C GLU A 9 14.89 -74.24 3.78
N GLU A 10 13.81 -74.84 4.27
CA GLU A 10 12.53 -74.15 4.44
C GLU A 10 12.62 -73.01 5.47
N ARG A 11 13.37 -73.20 6.57
CA ARG A 11 13.67 -72.13 7.54
C ARG A 11 14.59 -71.04 6.97
N GLY A 12 15.57 -71.41 6.16
CA GLY A 12 16.43 -70.47 5.44
C GLY A 12 15.64 -69.60 4.46
N GLN A 13 14.71 -70.20 3.72
CA GLN A 13 13.85 -69.51 2.76
C GLN A 13 12.90 -68.52 3.44
N VAL A 14 12.29 -68.89 4.57
CA VAL A 14 11.46 -67.95 5.35
C VAL A 14 12.28 -66.78 5.87
N GLY A 15 13.50 -67.03 6.38
CA GLY A 15 14.41 -65.98 6.84
C GLY A 15 14.78 -64.98 5.75
N ILE A 16 15.09 -65.47 4.53
CA ILE A 16 15.35 -64.61 3.37
C ILE A 16 14.10 -63.79 2.99
N GLY A 17 12.91 -64.39 3.04
CA GLY A 17 11.65 -63.68 2.82
C GLY A 17 11.43 -62.52 3.80
N THR A 18 11.73 -62.73 5.08
CA THR A 18 11.61 -61.64 6.09
C THR A 18 12.61 -60.51 5.89
N LEU A 19 13.85 -60.81 5.47
CA LEU A 19 14.86 -59.79 5.16
C LEU A 19 14.46 -58.94 3.95
N ILE A 20 13.89 -59.56 2.91
CA ILE A 20 13.42 -58.84 1.71
C ILE A 20 12.32 -57.85 2.07
N VAL A 21 11.32 -58.28 2.85
CA VAL A 21 10.22 -57.40 3.28
C VAL A 21 10.73 -56.29 4.19
N PHE A 22 11.69 -56.60 5.08
CA PHE A 22 12.29 -55.60 5.95
C PHE A 22 12.97 -54.49 5.15
N ILE A 23 13.79 -54.85 4.16
CA ILE A 23 14.47 -53.87 3.30
C ILE A 23 13.44 -53.07 2.50
N ALA A 24 12.42 -53.72 1.93
CA ALA A 24 11.37 -53.05 1.19
C ALA A 24 10.64 -52.00 2.04
N LEU A 25 10.28 -52.36 3.28
CA LEU A 25 9.60 -51.44 4.21
C LEU A 25 10.47 -50.23 4.57
N VAL A 26 11.77 -50.46 4.79
CA VAL A 26 12.72 -49.37 5.05
C VAL A 26 12.83 -48.42 3.85
N LEU A 27 12.85 -48.94 2.62
CA LEU A 27 12.90 -48.09 1.42
C LEU A 27 11.64 -47.26 1.22
N VAL A 28 10.45 -47.84 1.44
CA VAL A 28 9.19 -47.08 1.37
C VAL A 28 9.15 -46.00 2.46
N ALA A 29 9.56 -46.34 3.69
CA ALA A 29 9.62 -45.39 4.78
C ALA A 29 10.58 -44.22 4.48
N ALA A 30 11.73 -44.48 3.85
CA ALA A 30 12.69 -43.46 3.47
C ALA A 30 12.13 -42.49 2.42
N ILE A 31 11.43 -43.00 1.39
CA ILE A 31 10.78 -42.16 0.37
C ILE A 31 9.67 -41.31 1.00
N ALA A 32 8.82 -41.94 1.82
CA ALA A 32 7.74 -41.25 2.52
C ALA A 32 8.27 -40.14 3.44
N ALA A 33 9.35 -40.40 4.19
CA ALA A 33 10.01 -39.39 5.01
C ALA A 33 10.56 -38.23 4.17
N GLY A 34 11.16 -38.51 3.01
CA GLY A 34 11.63 -37.48 2.08
C GLY A 34 10.51 -36.55 1.61
N VAL A 35 9.35 -37.10 1.28
CA VAL A 35 8.16 -36.31 0.91
C VAL A 35 7.68 -35.47 2.10
N LEU A 36 7.57 -36.07 3.29
CA LEU A 36 7.12 -35.36 4.50
C LEU A 36 8.04 -34.18 4.86
N ILE A 37 9.36 -34.36 4.73
CA ILE A 37 10.34 -33.30 4.98
C ILE A 37 10.19 -32.17 3.96
N ASN A 38 10.05 -32.50 2.67
CA ASN A 38 9.92 -31.50 1.63
C ASN A 38 8.62 -30.69 1.77
N THR A 39 7.49 -31.37 2.06
CA THR A 39 6.23 -30.70 2.33
C THR A 39 6.31 -29.84 3.58
N ALA A 40 6.93 -30.31 4.65
CA ALA A 40 7.14 -29.52 5.86
C ALA A 40 8.00 -28.27 5.59
N GLY A 41 9.06 -28.39 4.79
CA GLY A 41 9.91 -27.26 4.39
C GLY A 41 9.15 -26.23 3.56
N PHE A 42 8.39 -26.68 2.56
CA PHE A 42 7.54 -25.80 1.75
C PHE A 42 6.52 -25.04 2.61
N LEU A 43 5.81 -25.75 3.48
CA LEU A 43 4.82 -25.14 4.38
C LEU A 43 5.47 -24.19 5.40
N GLN A 44 6.70 -24.47 5.84
CA GLN A 44 7.44 -23.59 6.74
C GLN A 44 7.82 -22.28 6.04
N THR A 45 8.38 -22.34 4.83
CA THR A 45 8.70 -21.13 4.05
C THR A 45 7.44 -20.31 3.77
N GLN A 46 6.35 -20.98 3.38
CA GLN A 46 5.06 -20.32 3.17
C GLN A 46 4.54 -19.65 4.45
N ALA A 47 4.57 -20.36 5.58
CA ALA A 47 4.11 -19.82 6.85
C ALA A 47 4.96 -18.65 7.35
N GLN A 48 6.27 -18.68 7.09
CA GLN A 48 7.15 -17.56 7.41
C GLN A 48 6.84 -16.35 6.55
N SER A 49 6.78 -16.53 5.22
CA SER A 49 6.50 -15.42 4.29
C SER A 49 5.13 -14.79 4.57
N THR A 50 4.08 -15.59 4.81
CA THR A 50 2.77 -15.05 5.18
C THR A 50 2.79 -14.38 6.56
N GLY A 51 3.61 -14.86 7.49
CA GLY A 51 3.78 -14.23 8.80
C GLY A 51 4.50 -12.88 8.72
N GLU A 52 5.52 -12.77 7.87
CA GLU A 52 6.24 -11.52 7.58
C GLU A 52 5.28 -10.52 6.93
N GLU A 53 4.62 -10.89 5.82
CA GLU A 53 3.65 -10.05 5.10
C GLU A 53 2.48 -9.60 6.00
N SER A 54 1.93 -10.49 6.84
CA SER A 54 0.87 -10.13 7.79
C SER A 54 1.37 -9.17 8.86
N THR A 55 2.62 -9.29 9.29
CA THR A 55 3.20 -8.40 10.30
C THR A 55 3.45 -7.02 9.71
N GLU A 56 3.98 -6.95 8.49
CA GLU A 56 4.15 -5.72 7.72
C GLU A 56 2.79 -5.02 7.54
N GLN A 57 1.78 -5.71 7.02
CA GLN A 57 0.44 -5.15 6.81
C GLN A 57 -0.23 -4.59 8.07
N VAL A 58 -0.04 -5.21 9.25
CA VAL A 58 -0.67 -4.71 10.50
C VAL A 58 0.19 -3.70 11.27
N SER A 59 1.50 -3.69 11.03
CA SER A 59 2.41 -2.72 11.66
C SER A 59 2.49 -1.42 10.88
N THR A 60 2.29 -1.50 9.56
CA THR A 60 2.15 -0.36 8.68
C THR A 60 0.84 0.36 8.96
N ASN A 61 0.95 1.66 9.18
CA ASN A 61 -0.15 2.57 9.40
C ASN A 61 0.25 3.94 8.84
N LEU A 62 -0.60 4.52 8.00
CA LEU A 62 -0.43 5.86 7.47
C LEU A 62 -1.48 6.78 8.11
N VAL A 63 -1.06 7.97 8.50
CA VAL A 63 -1.88 8.95 9.18
C VAL A 63 -1.86 10.25 8.38
N PHE A 64 -3.04 10.78 8.10
CA PHE A 64 -3.19 12.11 7.50
C PHE A 64 -3.00 13.18 8.58
N LEU A 65 -2.16 14.17 8.28
CA LEU A 65 -1.86 15.28 9.19
C LEU A 65 -2.73 16.50 8.90
N SER A 66 -2.79 16.88 7.63
CA SER A 66 -3.52 18.07 7.19
C SER A 66 -3.83 17.98 5.71
N THR A 67 -4.97 18.54 5.34
CA THR A 67 -5.35 18.76 3.95
C THR A 67 -5.58 20.25 3.72
N THR A 68 -4.88 20.83 2.74
CA THR A 68 -5.06 22.22 2.30
C THR A 68 -5.53 22.27 0.86
N GLY A 69 -6.29 23.30 0.50
CA GLY A 69 -6.74 23.54 -0.87
C GLY A 69 -6.40 24.95 -1.33
N THR A 70 -6.02 25.11 -2.59
CA THR A 70 -5.85 26.42 -3.24
C THR A 70 -7.14 26.78 -3.94
N VAL A 71 -7.78 27.88 -3.52
CA VAL A 71 -9.05 28.32 -4.11
C VAL A 71 -8.84 28.91 -5.50
N ASP A 72 -9.77 28.63 -6.42
CA ASP A 72 -9.82 29.31 -7.71
C ASP A 72 -10.75 30.53 -7.62
N VAL A 73 -10.29 31.65 -8.17
CA VAL A 73 -11.08 32.88 -8.26
C VAL A 73 -11.48 33.05 -9.72
N ASP A 74 -12.78 33.01 -9.99
CA ASP A 74 -13.26 33.24 -11.34
C ASP A 74 -12.97 34.68 -11.81
N GLY A 75 -13.12 34.95 -13.11
CA GLY A 75 -12.93 36.29 -13.67
C GLY A 75 -13.91 37.36 -13.14
N SER A 76 -14.91 36.97 -12.33
CA SER A 76 -15.89 37.81 -11.64
C SER A 76 -15.44 38.23 -10.23
N GLY A 77 -14.44 37.55 -9.66
CA GLY A 77 -14.07 37.67 -8.25
C GLY A 77 -14.90 36.81 -7.30
N GLU A 78 -15.65 35.84 -7.82
CA GLU A 78 -16.40 34.84 -7.03
C GLU A 78 -15.56 33.56 -6.90
N LEU A 79 -15.57 33.00 -5.68
CA LEU A 79 -14.89 31.74 -5.36
C LEU A 79 -15.74 30.60 -5.90
N SER A 80 -15.30 29.96 -6.98
CA SER A 80 -16.09 28.93 -7.67
C SER A 80 -15.79 27.51 -7.18
N GLY A 81 -14.63 27.28 -6.54
CA GLY A 81 -14.18 25.95 -6.13
C GLY A 81 -12.70 25.92 -5.76
N ILE A 82 -12.13 24.71 -5.73
CA ILE A 82 -10.71 24.47 -5.44
C ILE A 82 -9.98 24.08 -6.72
N ASN A 83 -8.89 24.78 -7.05
CA ASN A 83 -8.05 24.48 -8.22
C ASN A 83 -7.10 23.30 -7.98
N GLN A 84 -6.68 23.11 -6.73
CA GLN A 84 -5.73 22.06 -6.32
C GLN A 84 -5.90 21.82 -4.84
N PHE A 85 -5.79 20.58 -4.38
CA PHE A 85 -5.65 20.29 -2.95
C PHE A 85 -4.39 19.48 -2.67
N SER A 86 -3.77 19.74 -1.53
CA SER A 86 -2.61 19.02 -1.03
C SER A 86 -2.96 18.31 0.26
N THR A 87 -2.53 17.06 0.40
CA THR A 87 -2.73 16.25 1.60
C THR A 87 -1.38 15.78 2.11
N THR A 88 -1.08 16.10 3.37
CA THR A 88 0.17 15.68 4.02
C THR A 88 -0.09 14.44 4.85
N VAL A 89 0.74 13.42 4.62
CA VAL A 89 0.69 12.13 5.32
C VAL A 89 1.99 11.83 6.04
N GLN A 90 1.89 11.03 7.09
CA GLN A 90 3.00 10.57 7.93
C GLN A 90 2.80 9.11 8.31
N LEU A 91 3.89 8.42 8.62
CA LEU A 91 3.85 7.11 9.24
C LEU A 91 3.36 7.15 10.69
N GLY A 92 2.42 6.26 11.00
CA GLY A 92 1.98 6.00 12.36
C GLY A 92 3.09 5.40 13.23
N PRO A 93 2.97 5.50 14.56
CA PRO A 93 3.93 4.91 15.47
C PRO A 93 3.96 3.38 15.33
N GLY A 94 5.16 2.82 15.13
CA GLY A 94 5.37 1.38 14.97
C GLY A 94 5.37 0.89 13.52
N SER A 95 5.19 1.80 12.56
CA SER A 95 5.27 1.50 11.13
C SER A 95 6.71 1.55 10.62
N ASN A 96 6.99 0.76 9.58
CA ASN A 96 8.26 0.78 8.88
C ASN A 96 8.28 1.88 7.81
N ALA A 97 9.44 2.15 7.24
CA ALA A 97 9.55 3.10 6.14
C ALA A 97 8.80 2.57 4.91
N ILE A 98 8.06 3.43 4.22
CA ILE A 98 7.23 3.07 3.06
C ILE A 98 7.66 3.89 1.87
N ASP A 99 7.70 3.25 0.70
CA ASP A 99 7.83 3.94 -0.57
C ASP A 99 6.44 4.19 -1.17
N LEU A 100 6.08 5.47 -1.33
CA LEU A 100 4.81 5.86 -1.92
C LEU A 100 4.81 5.76 -3.46
N ASN A 101 5.96 5.51 -4.11
CA ASN A 101 6.00 5.20 -5.55
C ASN A 101 5.35 3.86 -5.88
N ASP A 102 5.32 2.91 -4.94
CA ASP A 102 4.66 1.62 -5.11
C ASP A 102 3.25 1.61 -4.46
N SER A 103 2.75 2.80 -4.13
CA SER A 103 1.43 2.99 -3.53
C SER A 103 0.45 3.56 -4.56
N THR A 104 -0.82 3.22 -4.38
CA THR A 104 -1.92 3.73 -5.21
C THR A 104 -2.69 4.79 -4.44
N VAL A 105 -2.88 5.96 -5.04
CA VAL A 105 -3.71 7.05 -4.47
C VAL A 105 -5.01 7.11 -5.25
N SER A 106 -6.13 6.96 -4.55
CA SER A 106 -7.47 7.06 -5.11
C SER A 106 -8.19 8.25 -4.47
N VAL A 107 -8.83 9.05 -5.30
CA VAL A 107 -9.65 10.19 -4.88
C VAL A 107 -11.06 9.95 -5.39
N PHE A 108 -12.04 10.13 -4.51
CA PHE A 108 -13.46 10.00 -4.81
C PHE A 108 -14.16 11.31 -4.43
N THR A 109 -15.18 11.67 -5.21
CA THR A 109 -16.06 12.80 -4.89
C THR A 109 -17.50 12.32 -4.81
N ASP A 110 -18.30 12.97 -3.98
CA ASP A 110 -19.76 12.71 -3.91
C ASP A 110 -20.52 13.12 -5.18
N ALA A 111 -19.90 13.95 -6.03
CA ALA A 111 -20.34 14.30 -7.37
C ALA A 111 -20.25 13.13 -8.37
N GLY A 112 -19.59 12.03 -8.00
CA GLY A 112 -19.46 10.81 -8.82
C GLY A 112 -18.17 10.73 -9.63
N ALA A 113 -17.23 11.65 -9.42
CA ALA A 113 -15.89 11.58 -9.97
C ALA A 113 -15.02 10.65 -9.14
N SER A 114 -14.13 9.92 -9.81
CA SER A 114 -13.11 9.13 -9.14
C SER A 114 -11.87 9.04 -10.00
N ALA A 115 -10.71 9.31 -9.42
CA ALA A 115 -9.44 9.10 -10.09
C ALA A 115 -8.50 8.27 -9.22
N GLU A 116 -7.66 7.50 -9.90
CA GLU A 116 -6.73 6.55 -9.29
C GLU A 116 -5.39 6.69 -9.97
N PHE A 117 -4.33 6.75 -9.17
CA PHE A 117 -2.98 6.95 -9.62
C PHE A 117 -2.09 5.89 -9.03
N ASP A 118 -1.51 5.07 -9.91
CA ASP A 118 -0.56 4.02 -9.58
C ASP A 118 0.85 4.58 -9.66
N GLY A 119 1.51 4.65 -8.52
CA GLY A 119 2.81 5.30 -8.37
C GLY A 119 2.75 6.81 -8.58
N VAL A 120 2.84 7.53 -7.48
CA VAL A 120 2.83 8.99 -7.49
C VAL A 120 4.16 9.50 -8.06
N ASP A 121 4.14 10.22 -9.19
CA ASP A 121 5.37 10.68 -9.86
C ASP A 121 6.15 11.66 -8.96
N PRO A 122 7.41 11.34 -8.56
CA PRO A 122 8.25 12.23 -7.76
C PRO A 122 8.78 13.43 -8.56
N ALA A 123 8.66 13.43 -9.88
CA ALA A 123 9.00 14.56 -10.72
C ALA A 123 7.72 15.26 -11.15
N ASN A 124 7.59 16.51 -10.70
CA ASN A 124 6.63 17.49 -11.20
C ASN A 124 6.91 17.75 -12.71
N THR A 125 6.63 16.77 -13.58
CA THR A 125 6.75 16.89 -15.03
C THR A 125 5.53 17.63 -15.49
N ALA A 126 5.60 18.96 -15.32
CA ALA A 126 4.54 19.91 -15.58
C ALA A 126 3.71 19.54 -16.83
N GLY A 127 2.45 19.15 -16.61
CA GLY A 127 1.38 19.31 -17.59
C GLY A 127 0.59 18.08 -18.01
N THR A 128 0.79 16.88 -17.44
CA THR A 128 -0.05 15.71 -17.78
C THR A 128 -0.65 14.95 -16.61
N ASP A 129 -0.13 15.14 -15.39
CA ASP A 129 -0.47 14.26 -14.27
C ASP A 129 -1.34 14.99 -13.25
N GLU A 130 -2.44 14.33 -12.88
CA GLU A 130 -3.51 14.87 -12.03
C GLU A 130 -3.21 14.64 -10.53
N ILE A 131 -2.26 13.76 -10.18
CA ILE A 131 -1.68 13.61 -8.84
C ILE A 131 -0.16 13.55 -8.91
N ALA A 132 0.52 14.35 -8.07
CA ALA A 132 1.98 14.42 -7.98
C ALA A 132 2.46 14.66 -6.54
N PHE A 133 3.75 14.47 -6.28
CA PHE A 133 4.35 14.96 -5.03
C PHE A 133 4.68 16.44 -5.09
N ASP A 134 4.55 17.14 -3.95
CA ASP A 134 5.22 18.44 -3.81
C ASP A 134 6.73 18.22 -3.97
N SER A 135 7.36 19.08 -4.77
CA SER A 135 8.82 19.17 -5.01
C SER A 135 9.70 19.17 -3.75
N ARG A 136 9.11 19.46 -2.57
CA ARG A 136 9.76 19.48 -1.26
C ARG A 136 9.61 18.17 -0.48
N SER A 137 8.77 17.25 -0.96
CA SER A 137 8.46 15.97 -0.32
C SER A 137 9.29 14.84 -0.94
N THR A 138 9.64 13.85 -0.12
CA THR A 138 10.23 12.60 -0.59
C THR A 138 9.14 11.57 -0.85
N SER A 139 9.33 10.74 -1.86
CA SER A 139 8.41 9.62 -2.12
C SER A 139 8.55 8.49 -1.09
N VAL A 140 9.75 8.35 -0.51
CA VAL A 140 9.97 7.44 0.63
C VAL A 140 9.69 8.19 1.93
N ILE A 141 8.79 7.66 2.76
CA ILE A 141 8.56 8.16 4.11
C ILE A 141 9.41 7.35 5.10
N GLY A 142 10.26 8.05 5.86
CA GLY A 142 11.11 7.48 6.90
C GLY A 142 10.42 7.33 8.26
N THR A 143 10.95 6.44 9.10
CA THR A 143 10.40 6.18 10.45
C THR A 143 10.84 7.18 11.51
N ASP A 144 11.86 7.99 11.23
CA ASP A 144 12.34 9.03 12.14
C ASP A 144 11.57 10.33 11.88
N SER A 145 10.73 10.72 12.84
CA SER A 145 9.95 11.97 12.81
C SER A 145 10.80 13.25 12.77
N SER A 146 12.12 13.14 12.98
CA SER A 146 13.07 14.26 12.97
C SER A 146 13.72 14.46 11.60
N ASP A 147 13.52 13.52 10.68
CA ASP A 147 14.09 13.57 9.34
C ASP A 147 13.22 14.41 8.39
N SER A 148 13.82 14.92 7.31
CA SER A 148 13.06 15.61 6.26
C SER A 148 12.03 14.72 5.58
N ASP A 149 12.24 13.41 5.68
CA ASP A 149 11.49 12.37 4.97
C ASP A 149 10.37 11.81 5.87
N ALA A 150 10.10 12.42 7.03
CA ALA A 150 9.07 11.98 7.97
C ALA A 150 7.64 12.20 7.44
N THR A 151 7.46 13.11 6.49
CA THR A 151 6.16 13.50 5.95
C THR A 151 6.22 13.59 4.43
N ALA A 152 5.17 13.15 3.75
CA ALA A 152 4.99 13.37 2.32
C ALA A 152 3.73 14.18 2.06
N THR A 153 3.82 15.19 1.20
CA THR A 153 2.67 15.96 0.72
C THR A 153 2.34 15.55 -0.71
N ILE A 154 1.14 15.02 -0.89
CA ILE A 154 0.57 14.64 -2.17
C ILE A 154 -0.31 15.78 -2.65
N VAL A 155 -0.13 16.19 -3.89
CA VAL A 155 -0.84 17.30 -4.51
C VAL A 155 -1.72 16.76 -5.62
N VAL A 156 -3.01 17.05 -5.56
CA VAL A 156 -4.03 16.64 -6.52
C VAL A 156 -4.52 17.88 -7.27
N THR A 157 -4.34 17.88 -8.58
CA THR A 157 -4.74 18.98 -9.46
C THR A 157 -5.81 18.47 -10.42
N PRO A 158 -7.10 18.79 -10.20
CA PRO A 158 -8.15 18.47 -11.17
C PRO A 158 -7.81 19.07 -12.53
N ASP A 159 -8.02 18.30 -13.60
CA ASP A 159 -7.86 18.76 -14.97
C ASP A 159 -9.17 18.60 -15.73
N SER A 160 -9.53 19.63 -16.50
CA SER A 160 -10.66 19.61 -17.43
C SER A 160 -10.62 18.49 -18.48
N SER A 161 -9.45 17.90 -18.75
CA SER A 161 -9.26 16.71 -19.59
C SER A 161 -8.99 15.40 -18.83
N GLY A 162 -8.87 15.47 -17.50
CA GLY A 162 -8.52 14.36 -16.62
C GLY A 162 -9.72 13.52 -16.16
N GLN A 163 -9.48 12.68 -15.16
CA GLN A 163 -10.48 11.78 -14.58
C GLN A 163 -11.24 12.43 -13.38
N LEU A 164 -10.66 13.49 -12.79
CA LEU A 164 -11.33 14.50 -11.96
C LEU A 164 -11.42 15.83 -12.70
N GLY A 165 -12.63 16.21 -13.07
CA GLY A 165 -12.91 17.51 -13.67
C GLY A 165 -12.97 18.64 -12.64
N VAL A 166 -12.62 19.86 -13.06
CA VAL A 166 -12.70 21.08 -12.22
C VAL A 166 -14.10 21.40 -11.70
N GLY A 167 -15.16 20.91 -12.36
CA GLY A 167 -16.56 21.07 -11.91
C GLY A 167 -17.02 19.99 -10.92
N GLU A 168 -16.15 19.06 -10.56
CA GLU A 168 -16.43 17.99 -9.60
C GLU A 168 -15.85 18.29 -8.20
N ILE A 169 -15.06 19.38 -8.10
CA ILE A 169 -14.43 19.89 -6.87
C ILE A 169 -14.91 21.33 -6.60
N GLU A 170 -16.23 21.50 -6.57
CA GLU A 170 -16.90 22.78 -6.26
C GLU A 170 -17.13 22.96 -4.75
N ALA A 171 -17.46 24.18 -4.32
CA ALA A 171 -17.87 24.42 -2.93
C ALA A 171 -19.10 23.58 -2.58
N GLY A 172 -19.05 22.89 -1.44
CA GLY A 172 -20.10 21.99 -0.96
C GLY A 172 -19.93 20.52 -1.34
N THR A 173 -18.88 20.13 -2.09
CA THR A 173 -18.61 18.71 -2.38
C THR A 173 -17.78 18.04 -1.29
N THR A 174 -18.00 16.74 -1.10
CA THR A 174 -17.20 15.88 -0.23
C THR A 174 -16.14 15.16 -1.05
N VAL A 175 -14.90 15.19 -0.59
CA VAL A 175 -13.76 14.52 -1.22
C VAL A 175 -13.19 13.48 -0.26
N ASP A 176 -13.11 12.25 -0.73
CA ASP A 176 -12.49 11.14 -0.03
C ASP A 176 -11.16 10.80 -0.70
N VAL A 177 -10.08 10.74 0.07
CA VAL A 177 -8.75 10.36 -0.39
C VAL A 177 -8.33 9.08 0.31
N VAL A 178 -8.03 8.07 -0.49
CA VAL A 178 -7.59 6.75 -0.05
C VAL A 178 -6.19 6.48 -0.59
N ILE A 179 -5.26 6.14 0.31
CA ILE A 179 -3.92 5.71 -0.05
C ILE A 179 -3.80 4.23 0.27
N THR A 180 -3.46 3.43 -0.74
CA THR A 180 -3.19 2.00 -0.60
C THR A 180 -1.71 1.76 -0.78
N THR A 181 -1.04 1.23 0.25
CA THR A 181 0.39 0.89 0.18
C THR A 181 0.61 -0.44 -0.54
N ALA A 182 1.84 -0.68 -1.02
CA ALA A 182 2.24 -1.95 -1.63
C ALA A 182 2.00 -3.17 -0.72
N GLU A 183 2.09 -2.97 0.60
CA GLU A 183 1.84 -3.99 1.64
C GLU A 183 0.33 -4.25 1.88
N GLY A 184 -0.55 -3.53 1.16
CA GLY A 184 -1.99 -3.67 1.23
C GLY A 184 -2.64 -2.97 2.42
N THR A 185 -1.93 -2.02 3.05
CA THR A 185 -2.52 -1.16 4.08
C THR A 185 -3.25 0.00 3.42
N GLN A 186 -4.43 0.34 3.92
CA GLN A 186 -5.22 1.46 3.42
C GLN A 186 -5.34 2.54 4.50
N ALA A 187 -5.11 3.79 4.10
CA ALA A 187 -5.42 4.96 4.90
C ALA A 187 -6.43 5.82 4.14
N GLU A 188 -7.46 6.28 4.84
CA GLU A 188 -8.54 7.09 4.27
C GLU A 188 -8.69 8.39 5.05
N THR A 189 -8.93 9.48 4.32
CA THR A 189 -9.39 10.76 4.89
C THR A 189 -10.54 11.31 4.05
N SER A 190 -11.48 11.97 4.71
CA SER A 190 -12.64 12.58 4.08
C SER A 190 -12.72 14.03 4.55
N PHE A 191 -12.89 14.95 3.62
CA PHE A 191 -13.09 16.36 3.92
C PHE A 191 -14.20 16.94 3.03
N ILE A 192 -14.82 18.00 3.52
CA ILE A 192 -15.87 18.72 2.81
C ILE A 192 -15.33 20.08 2.43
N ILE A 193 -15.53 20.47 1.18
CA ILE A 193 -15.24 21.82 0.71
C ILE A 193 -16.37 22.72 1.19
N GLU A 194 -16.09 23.68 2.06
CA GLU A 194 -17.12 24.54 2.63
C GLU A 194 -17.68 25.54 1.59
N ASP A 195 -18.99 25.84 1.69
CA ASP A 195 -19.68 26.92 0.96
C ASP A 195 -20.28 27.92 1.98
N PRO A 196 -19.87 29.19 2.00
CA PRO A 196 -18.87 29.83 1.14
C PRO A 196 -17.43 29.48 1.54
N LEU A 197 -16.54 29.45 0.54
CA LEU A 197 -15.10 29.30 0.74
C LEU A 197 -14.56 30.49 1.56
N ASP A 198 -13.93 30.22 2.71
CA ASP A 198 -13.27 31.23 3.54
C ASP A 198 -11.75 31.12 3.39
N PRO A 199 -11.11 31.89 2.47
CA PRO A 199 -9.66 31.95 2.39
C PRO A 199 -9.08 32.47 3.71
N GLN A 200 -8.38 31.60 4.44
CA GLN A 200 -7.61 32.04 5.59
C GLN A 200 -6.39 32.79 5.08
N LEU A 201 -6.50 34.11 4.99
CA LEU A 201 -5.41 35.03 4.67
C LEU A 201 -4.22 34.75 5.60
N ASP A 202 -3.18 34.06 5.11
CA ASP A 202 -1.92 34.01 5.85
C ASP A 202 -1.31 35.41 5.83
N GLY A 203 -1.12 35.98 7.02
CA GLY A 203 -0.68 37.35 7.22
C GLY A 203 0.80 37.50 6.89
N GLY A 204 1.15 37.44 5.61
CA GLY A 204 2.50 37.63 5.10
C GLY A 204 2.50 38.59 3.92
N THR A 205 3.01 39.79 4.13
CA THR A 205 3.21 40.79 3.08
C THR A 205 4.18 40.29 2.00
N ASP A 206 3.68 39.74 0.91
CA ASP A 206 4.34 39.84 -0.39
C ASP A 206 3.30 39.83 -1.51
N GLY A 207 3.44 40.76 -2.45
CA GLY A 207 2.49 41.00 -3.53
C GLY A 207 2.60 39.97 -4.65
N SER A 208 2.47 38.68 -4.34
CA SER A 208 2.23 37.61 -5.31
C SER A 208 0.74 37.29 -5.33
N VAL A 209 0.13 37.29 -6.52
CA VAL A 209 -1.27 36.91 -6.75
C VAL A 209 -1.34 35.40 -6.98
N ASP A 210 -0.72 34.62 -6.09
CA ASP A 210 -0.81 33.16 -6.09
C ASP A 210 -1.84 32.77 -5.02
N GLY A 211 -2.77 31.88 -5.41
CA GLY A 211 -4.06 31.66 -4.76
C GLY A 211 -4.03 31.46 -3.25
N ASP A 212 -5.04 32.01 -2.57
CA ASP A 212 -5.24 31.81 -1.14
C ASP A 212 -5.40 30.32 -0.82
N GLU A 213 -4.69 29.85 0.21
CA GLU A 213 -4.83 28.49 0.73
C GLU A 213 -5.92 28.43 1.81
N ILE A 214 -6.73 27.36 1.79
CA ILE A 214 -7.70 27.03 2.83
C ILE A 214 -7.36 25.70 3.48
N ARG A 215 -7.61 25.58 4.78
CA ARG A 215 -7.51 24.31 5.52
C ARG A 215 -8.83 23.57 5.40
N LEU A 216 -8.78 22.33 4.92
CA LEU A 216 -9.95 21.49 4.66
C LEU A 216 -10.12 20.37 5.70
N GLY A 217 -9.06 20.07 6.46
CA GLY A 217 -9.02 19.04 7.49
C GLY A 217 -7.70 19.03 8.24
#